data_AF-A0AAV3SDF1-F1
#
_entry.id   AF-A0AAV3SDF1-F1
#
_cell.length_a   1.000
_cell.length_b   1.000
_cell.length_c   1.000
_cell.angle_alpha   90.00
_cell.angle_beta   90.00
_cell.angle_gamma   90.00
#
_symmetry.space_group_name_H-M   'P 1'
#
loop_
_entity.id
_entity.type
_entity.pdbx_description
1 polymer ?
#
loop_
_entity_poly.entity_id
_entity_poly.type
_entity_poly.pdbx_seq_one_letter_code
_entity_poly.pdbx_strand_id
1 'polypeptide(L)' 'MSDAGGPYLFDVGVIALAHTEAPVRDAALSYVRDAIAGDIEAVVPYPALFGAHTVLTTYYGRSNAAAARLLRNFIRG' A
#
# COMPACT_ATOMS: atom_id res chain seq x y z
N MET A 1 -20.84 2.34 -16.93
CA MET A 1 -19.88 2.31 -15.80
C MET A 1 -20.72 2.13 -14.57
N SER A 2 -20.71 0.94 -13.98
CA SER A 2 -21.58 0.64 -12.83
C SER A 2 -21.22 1.60 -11.70
N ASP A 3 -22.24 2.20 -11.10
CA ASP A 3 -22.16 2.89 -9.82
C ASP A 3 -21.44 1.97 -8.82
N ALA A 4 -20.22 2.31 -8.41
CA ALA A 4 -19.38 1.46 -7.58
C ALA A 4 -18.75 2.25 -6.43
N GLY A 5 -19.52 3.20 -5.87
CA GLY A 5 -19.13 4.13 -4.79
C GLY A 5 -18.88 3.46 -3.44
N GLY A 6 -18.03 2.44 -3.41
CA GLY A 6 -17.48 1.84 -2.20
C GLY A 6 -15.99 2.16 -2.06
N PRO A 7 -15.41 1.94 -0.88
CA PRO A 7 -14.01 2.22 -0.64
C PRO A 7 -13.10 1.38 -1.53
N TYR A 8 -12.02 1.99 -2.01
CA TYR A 8 -10.97 1.31 -2.74
C TYR A 8 -10.19 0.39 -1.80
N LEU A 9 -10.06 -0.88 -2.17
CA LEU A 9 -9.35 -1.87 -1.37
C LEU A 9 -7.87 -1.87 -1.75
N PHE A 10 -6.99 -1.47 -0.82
CA PHE A 10 -5.55 -1.53 -1.08
C PHE A 10 -5.10 -2.99 -1.22
N ASP A 11 -4.47 -3.30 -2.35
CA ASP A 11 -3.82 -4.59 -2.56
C ASP A 11 -2.35 -4.55 -2.12
N VAL A 12 -1.70 -5.72 -2.19
CA VAL A 12 -0.29 -5.90 -1.85
C VAL A 12 0.62 -5.03 -2.73
N GLY A 13 0.30 -4.90 -4.02
CA GLY A 13 1.08 -4.18 -4.99
C GLY A 13 1.08 -2.67 -4.73
N VAL A 14 -0.08 -2.08 -4.46
CA VAL A 14 -0.20 -0.66 -4.10
C VAL A 14 0.65 -0.35 -2.88
N ILE A 15 0.52 -1.13 -1.80
CA ILE A 15 1.26 -0.89 -0.55
C ILE A 15 2.77 -1.11 -0.75
N ALA A 16 3.18 -2.19 -1.42
CA ALA A 16 4.60 -2.51 -1.57
C ALA A 16 5.30 -1.58 -2.57
N LEU A 17 4.73 -1.41 -3.77
CA LEU A 17 5.40 -0.74 -4.89
C LEU A 17 5.44 0.78 -4.73
N ALA A 18 4.51 1.38 -3.98
CA ALA A 18 4.58 2.79 -3.60
C ALA A 18 5.88 3.15 -2.82
N HIS A 19 6.63 2.15 -2.36
CA HIS A 19 7.76 2.30 -1.46
C HIS A 19 9.05 1.64 -1.96
N THR A 20 9.12 1.37 -3.26
CA THR A 20 10.27 0.81 -3.96
C THR A 20 10.69 1.71 -5.13
N GLU A 21 11.66 1.26 -5.91
CA GLU A 21 12.14 1.89 -7.16
C GLU A 21 11.50 1.22 -8.40
N ALA A 22 10.39 0.49 -8.24
CA ALA A 22 9.76 -0.21 -9.35
C ALA A 22 9.18 0.79 -10.39
N PRO A 23 9.12 0.44 -11.69
CA PRO A 23 8.61 1.36 -12.73
C PRO A 23 7.20 1.89 -12.48
N VAL A 24 6.35 1.10 -11.80
CA VAL A 24 4.96 1.44 -11.48
C VAL A 24 4.80 2.15 -10.13
N ARG A 25 5.91 2.49 -9.45
CA ARG A 25 5.92 3.15 -8.13
C ARG A 25 5.03 4.37 -8.10
N ASP A 26 5.12 5.25 -9.10
CA ASP A 26 4.43 6.54 -9.06
C ASP A 26 2.91 6.37 -9.16
N ALA A 27 2.44 5.40 -9.95
CA ALA A 27 1.04 5.02 -10.00
C ALA A 27 0.56 4.41 -8.67
N ALA A 28 1.35 3.51 -8.07
CA ALA A 28 1.01 2.96 -6.75
C ALA A 28 0.99 4.05 -5.65
N LEU A 29 1.92 4.99 -5.70
CA LEU A 29 2.04 6.08 -4.74
C LEU A 29 0.90 7.10 -4.87
N SER A 30 0.34 7.31 -6.07
CA SER A 30 -0.81 8.21 -6.22
C SER A 30 -2.01 7.70 -5.43
N TYR A 31 -2.36 6.41 -5.50
CA TYR A 31 -3.46 5.85 -4.70
C TYR A 31 -3.25 6.03 -3.20
N VAL A 32 -2.02 5.86 -2.70
CA VAL A 32 -1.70 6.11 -1.29
C VAL A 32 -1.88 7.58 -0.92
N ARG A 33 -1.46 8.50 -1.80
CA ARG A 33 -1.60 9.94 -1.57
C ARG A 33 -3.05 10.39 -1.61
N ASP A 34 -3.82 9.92 -2.59
CA ASP A 34 -5.22 10.26 -2.75
C ASP A 34 -6.03 9.79 -1.54
N ALA A 35 -5.71 8.60 -0.98
CA ALA A 35 -6.33 8.11 0.24
C ALA A 35 -5.97 8.95 1.47
N ILE A 36 -4.71 9.39 1.59
CA ILE A 36 -4.27 10.28 2.69
C ILE A 36 -4.92 11.67 2.56
N ALA A 37 -5.10 12.17 1.33
CA ALA A 37 -5.75 13.44 1.05
C ALA A 37 -7.27 13.39 1.29
N GLY A 38 -7.85 12.19 1.36
CA GLY A 38 -9.30 11.98 1.45
C GLY A 38 -10.00 12.10 0.10
N ASP A 39 -9.25 12.13 -1.01
CA ASP A 39 -9.79 12.16 -2.38
C ASP A 39 -10.41 10.81 -2.76
N ILE A 40 -9.93 9.73 -2.15
CA ILE A 40 -10.56 8.41 -2.20
C ILE A 40 -10.75 7.84 -0.80
N GLU A 41 -11.91 7.22 -0.57
CA GLU A 41 -12.09 6.36 0.59
C GLU A 41 -11.34 5.04 0.32
N ALA A 42 -10.46 4.64 1.23
CA ALA A 42 -9.68 3.41 1.08
C ALA A 42 -9.74 2.53 2.33
N VAL A 43 -9.81 1.22 2.11
CA VAL A 43 -9.71 0.20 3.17
C VAL A 43 -8.39 -0.53 2.97
N VAL A 44 -7.66 -0.72 4.07
CA VAL A 44 -6.41 -1.50 4.09
C VAL A 44 -6.68 -2.87 4.72
N PRO A 45 -6.73 -3.96 3.93
CA PRO A 45 -6.84 -5.30 4.48
C PRO A 45 -5.58 -5.71 5.22
N TYR A 46 -5.72 -6.31 6.40
CA TYR A 46 -4.60 -6.94 7.10
C TYR A 46 -3.81 -7.94 6.21
N PRO A 47 -4.45 -8.81 5.41
CA PRO A 47 -3.73 -9.69 4.50
C PRO A 47 -2.86 -8.94 3.47
N ALA A 48 -3.29 -7.75 3.01
CA ALA A 48 -2.51 -6.93 2.08
C ALA A 48 -1.23 -6.39 2.75
N LEU A 49 -1.29 -6.04 4.04
CA LEU A 49 -0.12 -5.64 4.82
C LEU A 49 0.88 -6.78 5.01
N PHE A 50 0.40 -7.99 5.32
CA PHE A 50 1.28 -9.16 5.42
C PHE A 50 1.93 -9.50 4.08
N GLY A 51 1.17 -9.45 2.98
CA GLY A 51 1.72 -9.65 1.64
C GLY A 51 2.75 -8.59 1.28
N ALA A 52 2.48 -7.31 1.57
CA ALA A 52 3.41 -6.22 1.31
C ALA A 52 4.69 -6.34 2.14
N HIS A 53 4.58 -6.78 3.39
CA HIS A 53 5.75 -7.10 4.22
C HIS A 53 6.63 -8.14 3.53
N THR A 54 6.05 -9.28 3.13
CA THR A 54 6.77 -10.35 2.44
C THR A 54 7.42 -9.85 1.16
N VAL A 55 6.70 -9.08 0.35
CA VAL A 55 7.25 -8.53 -0.90
C VAL A 55 8.46 -7.63 -0.64
N LEU A 56 8.34 -6.70 0.32
CA LEU A 56 9.40 -5.75 0.65
C LEU A 56 10.66 -6.45 1.19
N THR A 57 10.50 -7.47 2.03
CA THR A 57 11.64 -8.17 2.63
C THR A 57 12.28 -9.19 1.68
N THR A 58 11.48 -9.89 0.89
CA THR A 58 11.96 -11.00 0.04
C THR A 58 12.47 -10.53 -1.31
N TYR A 59 11.80 -9.56 -1.94
CA TYR A 59 12.13 -9.15 -3.31
C TYR A 59 12.81 -7.78 -3.41
N TYR A 60 12.63 -6.92 -2.40
CA TYR A 60 13.21 -5.57 -2.39
C TYR A 60 14.26 -5.35 -1.29
N GLY A 61 14.69 -6.43 -0.63
CA GLY A 61 15.84 -6.41 0.29
C GLY A 61 15.69 -5.51 1.52
N ARG A 62 14.47 -5.04 1.84
CA ARG A 62 14.26 -4.27 3.07
C ARG A 62 14.46 -5.16 4.30
N SER A 63 15.06 -4.62 5.34
CA SER A 63 15.08 -5.30 6.63
C SER A 63 13.66 -5.44 7.19
N ASN A 64 13.41 -6.50 7.96
CA ASN A 64 12.14 -6.72 8.64
C ASN A 64 11.72 -5.48 9.46
N ALA A 65 12.64 -4.90 10.23
CA ALA A 65 12.38 -3.72 11.03
C ALA A 65 11.98 -2.49 10.18
N ALA A 66 12.63 -2.28 9.03
CA ALA A 66 12.31 -1.19 8.11
C ALA A 66 10.95 -1.39 7.42
N ALA A 67 10.64 -2.62 6.99
CA ALA A 67 9.35 -2.97 6.40
C ALA A 67 8.22 -2.83 7.44
N ALA A 68 8.38 -3.39 8.63
CA ALA A 68 7.42 -3.27 9.72
C ALA A 68 7.19 -1.81 10.13
N ARG A 69 8.25 -0.99 10.21
CA ARG A 69 8.11 0.45 10.49
C ARG A 69 7.27 1.16 9.45
N LEU A 70 7.48 0.85 8.18
CA LEU A 70 6.69 1.43 7.11
C LEU A 70 5.21 1.00 7.19
N LEU A 71 4.94 -0.29 7.39
CA LEU A 71 3.56 -0.81 7.36
C LEU A 71 2.73 -0.37 8.56
N ARG A 72 3.36 0.00 9.68
CA ARG A 72 2.66 0.61 10.82
C ARG A 72 1.91 1.89 10.46
N ASN A 73 2.35 2.61 9.42
CA ASN A 73 1.67 3.83 8.96
C ASN A 73 0.28 3.54 8.37
N PHE A 74 0.02 2.31 7.90
CA PHE A 74 -1.26 1.91 7.33
C PHE A 74 -2.22 1.30 8.35
N ILE A 75 -1.75 1.03 9.57
CA ILE A 75 -2.53 0.45 10.67
C ILE A 75 -3.07 1.55 11.59
N ARG A 76 -2.45 2.74 11.56
CA ARG A 76 -2.89 3.91 12.30
C ARG A 76 -3.68 4.80 11.34
N GLY A 77 -5.01 4.84 11.51
CA GLY A 77 -5.87 5.86 10.90
C GLY A 77 -5.69 7.19 11.60
#